data_AF-J0D5X6-F1
#
_entry.id   AF-J0D5X6-F1
#
_cell.length_a   1.000
_cell.length_b   1.000
_cell.length_c   1.000
_cell.angle_alpha   90.00
_cell.angle_beta   90.00
_cell.angle_gamma   90.00
#
_symmetry.space_group_name_H-M   'P 1'
#
loop_
_entity.id
_entity.type
_entity.pdbx_description
1 polymer ?
#
loop_
_entity_poly.entity_id
_entity_poly.type
_entity_poly.pdbx_seq_one_letter_code
_entity_poly.pdbx_strand_id
1 'polypeptide(L)'
;SYPPLPLTDTQVRDIIDSYCSRFHREHIEEAGCMVCGGLTKCIDLTPCAEMPSRMNRLLTRPGIAWRERLTDTDPHQSITGPIFAPDCSGVCLECKASIDNNIVPKFALANGLWLGEVPAVLSCLTYPERLLIARSRSSKCVVRVAVSGMTKMTGNMISYPNPFPALYDT
;
A
#
# COMPACT_ATOMS: atom_id res chain seq x y z
N SER A 1 -5.66 42.86 26.18
CA SER A 1 -4.70 43.94 25.91
C SER A 1 -3.64 43.40 24.98
N TYR A 2 -3.24 44.17 23.97
CA TYR A 2 -2.20 43.82 23.00
C TYR A 2 -1.04 44.81 23.19
N PRO A 3 0.23 44.36 23.11
CA PRO A 3 0.67 42.98 22.84
C PRO A 3 0.54 42.06 24.07
N PRO A 4 0.57 40.73 23.86
CA PRO A 4 0.67 39.78 24.97
C PRO A 4 1.97 39.99 25.76
N LEU A 5 1.94 39.60 27.03
CA LEU A 5 3.12 39.62 27.90
C LEU A 5 4.21 38.68 27.34
N PRO A 6 5.49 39.02 27.53
CA PRO A 6 6.60 38.16 27.12
C PRO A 6 6.55 36.82 27.87
N LEU A 7 6.97 35.76 27.17
CA LEU A 7 7.04 34.42 27.74
C LEU A 7 8.07 34.38 28.88
N THR A 8 7.77 33.62 29.93
CA THR A 8 8.74 33.34 30.99
C THR A 8 9.74 32.27 30.57
N ASP A 9 10.92 32.25 31.19
CA ASP A 9 11.94 31.22 30.91
C ASP A 9 11.46 29.78 31.15
N THR A 10 10.45 29.60 32.01
CA THR A 10 9.79 28.30 32.22
C THR A 10 8.94 27.91 31.02
N GLN A 11 8.13 28.84 30.50
CA GLN A 11 7.29 28.60 29.33
C GLN A 11 8.13 28.34 28.09
N VAL A 12 9.25 29.05 27.92
CA VAL A 12 10.19 28.80 26.83
C VAL A 12 10.75 27.37 26.92
N ARG A 13 11.17 26.92 28.11
CA ARG A 13 11.63 25.54 28.32
C ARG A 13 10.54 24.50 28.05
N ASP A 14 9.33 24.71 28.56
CA ASP A 14 8.21 23.79 28.33
C ASP A 14 7.88 23.65 26.84
N ILE A 15 7.97 24.75 26.07
CA ILE A 15 7.80 24.73 24.62
C ILE A 15 8.92 23.92 23.96
N ILE A 16 10.18 24.11 24.36
CA ILE A 16 11.32 23.36 23.82
C ILE A 16 11.19 21.87 24.13
N ASP A 17 10.88 21.51 25.37
CA ASP A 17 10.73 20.10 25.79
C ASP A 17 9.52 19.43 25.11
N SER A 18 8.40 20.16 24.99
CA SER A 18 7.23 19.71 24.23
C SER A 18 7.56 19.52 22.74
N TYR A 19 8.35 20.42 22.16
CA TYR A 19 8.81 20.27 20.79
C TYR A 19 9.72 19.04 20.64
N CYS A 20 10.77 18.93 21.45
CA CYS A 20 11.71 17.81 21.40
C CYS A 20 11.03 16.46 21.63
N SER A 21 10.07 16.36 22.55
CA SER A 21 9.30 15.13 22.79
C SER A 21 8.41 14.75 21.60
N ARG A 22 7.72 15.72 20.98
CA ARG A 22 6.89 15.49 19.78
C ARG A 22 7.71 15.15 18.53
N PHE A 23 8.97 15.58 18.49
CA PHE A 23 9.91 15.26 17.43
C PHE A 23 10.79 14.03 17.74
N HIS A 24 10.49 13.31 18.83
CA HIS A 24 11.12 12.02 19.08
C HIS A 24 10.82 11.05 17.93
N ARG A 25 11.80 10.20 17.61
CA ARG A 25 11.80 9.29 16.45
C ARG A 25 10.48 8.55 16.25
N GLU A 26 9.92 8.01 17.32
CA GLU A 26 8.69 7.21 17.33
C GLU A 26 7.42 7.97 16.94
N HIS A 27 7.42 9.30 17.07
CA HIS A 27 6.31 10.18 16.69
C HIS A 27 6.36 10.65 15.22
N ILE A 28 7.49 10.42 14.55
CA ILE A 28 7.75 10.82 13.16
C ILE A 28 7.84 9.62 12.25
N GLU A 29 8.54 8.56 12.66
CA GLU A 29 8.72 7.37 11.84
C GLU A 29 7.39 6.68 11.60
N GLU A 30 7.20 6.26 10.37
CA GLU A 30 6.05 5.50 9.91
C GLU A 30 6.49 4.08 9.59
N ALA A 31 5.65 3.12 9.93
CA ALA A 31 5.82 1.72 9.57
C ALA A 31 4.50 1.15 9.06
N GLY A 32 4.59 0.04 8.34
CA GLY A 32 3.43 -0.62 7.75
C GLY A 32 2.60 -1.39 8.79
N CYS A 33 1.29 -1.33 8.65
CA CYS A 33 0.37 -2.22 9.35
C CYS A 33 0.36 -3.61 8.71
N MET A 34 0.57 -4.66 9.50
CA MET A 34 0.56 -6.05 9.07
C MET A 34 -0.78 -6.49 8.45
N VAL A 35 -1.89 -5.87 8.86
CA VAL A 35 -3.24 -6.32 8.45
C VAL A 35 -3.74 -5.62 7.20
N CYS A 36 -3.53 -4.30 7.07
CA CYS A 36 -3.99 -3.53 5.92
C CYS A 36 -2.87 -3.04 4.98
N GLY A 37 -1.60 -3.21 5.36
CA GLY A 37 -0.45 -2.71 4.59
C GLY A 37 -0.27 -1.19 4.58
N GLY A 38 -1.16 -0.43 5.24
CA GLY A 38 -1.07 1.03 5.30
C GLY A 38 0.06 1.53 6.19
N LEU A 39 0.71 2.62 5.80
CA LEU A 39 1.69 3.34 6.63
C LEU A 39 0.98 4.05 7.78
N THR A 40 1.52 3.93 8.98
CA THR A 40 1.02 4.55 10.20
C THR A 40 2.21 4.88 11.09
N LYS A 41 2.10 5.91 11.94
CA LYS A 41 3.16 6.27 12.88
C LYS A 41 3.48 5.10 13.81
N CYS A 42 4.76 4.92 14.11
CA CYS A 42 5.22 3.85 14.99
C CYS A 42 4.50 3.83 16.35
N ILE A 43 4.23 5.01 16.94
CA ILE A 43 3.49 5.12 18.21
C ILE A 43 2.04 4.60 18.15
N ASP A 44 1.42 4.64 16.97
CA ASP A 44 0.04 4.20 16.74
C ASP A 44 -0.04 2.73 16.29
N LEU A 45 1.10 2.02 16.26
CA LEU A 45 1.18 0.60 15.93
C LEU A 45 1.26 -0.24 17.21
N THR A 46 0.30 -1.15 17.38
CA THR A 46 0.36 -2.17 18.44
C THR A 46 1.22 -3.34 17.97
N PRO A 47 2.20 -3.82 18.76
CA PRO A 47 2.98 -5.01 18.43
C PRO A 47 2.11 -6.27 18.25
N CYS A 48 2.37 -7.08 17.23
CA CYS A 48 1.55 -8.25 16.90
C CYS A 48 1.76 -9.47 17.83
N ALA A 49 2.76 -9.46 18.72
CA ALA A 49 3.09 -10.59 19.58
C ALA A 49 1.91 -11.05 20.49
N GLU A 50 0.92 -10.18 20.72
CA GLU A 50 -0.19 -10.44 21.65
C GLU A 50 -1.48 -10.94 20.98
N MET A 51 -1.63 -10.87 19.65
CA MET A 51 -2.93 -11.09 18.97
C MET A 51 -3.04 -12.26 17.96
N PRO A 52 -2.18 -13.31 17.95
CA PRO A 52 -2.13 -14.26 16.83
C PRO A 52 -3.38 -15.12 16.66
N SER A 53 -4.03 -15.60 17.73
CA SER A 53 -5.10 -16.60 17.61
C SER A 53 -6.41 -16.05 17.02
N ARG A 54 -6.85 -14.84 17.43
CA ARG A 54 -8.04 -14.18 16.87
C ARG A 54 -7.79 -13.69 15.44
N MET A 55 -6.62 -13.11 15.20
CA MET A 55 -6.21 -12.64 13.88
C MET A 55 -6.15 -13.76 12.86
N ASN A 56 -5.55 -14.90 13.22
CA ASN A 56 -5.41 -16.04 12.33
C ASN A 56 -6.77 -16.53 11.82
N ARG A 57 -7.78 -16.63 12.69
CA ARG A 57 -9.12 -17.08 12.27
C ARG A 57 -9.82 -16.07 11.37
N LEU A 58 -9.80 -14.78 11.72
CA LEU A 58 -10.54 -13.74 10.99
C LEU A 58 -9.93 -13.43 9.62
N LEU A 59 -8.60 -13.51 9.51
CA LEU A 59 -7.86 -13.12 8.32
C LEU A 59 -7.53 -14.31 7.40
N THR A 60 -7.86 -15.54 7.81
CA THR A 60 -7.78 -16.71 6.93
C THR A 60 -9.03 -16.76 6.05
N ARG A 61 -8.89 -16.36 4.79
CA ARG A 61 -9.97 -16.41 3.79
C ARG A 61 -9.50 -17.15 2.53
N PRO A 62 -9.83 -18.44 2.38
CA PRO A 62 -9.41 -19.21 1.21
C PRO A 62 -10.09 -18.67 -0.06
N GLY A 63 -9.41 -18.80 -1.20
CA GLY A 63 -9.92 -18.37 -2.51
C GLY A 63 -9.83 -16.87 -2.79
N ILE A 64 -9.26 -16.08 -1.87
CA ILE A 64 -9.12 -14.63 -2.04
C ILE A 64 -7.72 -14.26 -2.55
N ALA A 65 -6.68 -14.79 -1.91
CA ALA A 65 -5.29 -14.61 -2.35
C ALA A 65 -4.75 -15.88 -2.97
N TRP A 66 -3.93 -15.71 -4.00
CA TRP A 66 -3.38 -16.78 -4.82
C TRP A 66 -1.86 -16.77 -4.71
N ARG A 67 -1.24 -17.95 -4.76
CA ARG A 67 0.21 -18.05 -4.90
C ARG A 67 0.60 -17.66 -6.32
N GLU A 68 1.76 -17.03 -6.43
CA GLU A 68 2.39 -16.78 -7.73
C GLU A 68 2.62 -18.11 -8.46
N ARG A 69 2.40 -18.08 -9.78
CA ARG A 69 2.73 -19.18 -10.69
C ARG A 69 4.02 -18.84 -11.41
N LEU A 70 5.00 -19.71 -11.31
CA LEU A 70 6.28 -19.57 -11.99
C LEU A 70 6.29 -20.28 -13.34
N THR A 71 5.41 -21.29 -13.51
CA THR A 71 5.23 -22.03 -14.76
C THR A 71 3.76 -22.12 -15.18
N ASP A 72 3.55 -22.40 -16.47
CA ASP A 72 2.25 -22.66 -17.06
C ASP A 72 1.62 -23.98 -16.56
N THR A 73 2.44 -24.91 -16.06
CA THR A 73 1.99 -26.16 -15.43
C THR A 73 1.63 -26.01 -13.95
N ASP A 74 2.00 -24.89 -13.31
CA ASP A 74 1.72 -24.70 -11.88
C ASP A 74 0.21 -24.63 -11.62
N PRO A 75 -0.32 -25.39 -10.65
CA PRO A 75 -1.73 -25.34 -10.31
C PRO A 75 -2.10 -24.01 -9.66
N HIS A 76 -3.33 -23.55 -9.87
CA HIS A 76 -3.89 -22.43 -9.11
C HIS A 76 -4.08 -22.85 -7.64
N GLN A 77 -3.20 -22.37 -6.77
CA GLN A 77 -3.26 -22.63 -5.33
C GLN A 77 -3.57 -21.34 -4.59
N SER A 78 -4.62 -21.37 -3.77
CA SER A 78 -4.90 -20.28 -2.83
C SER A 78 -3.95 -20.33 -1.64
N ILE A 79 -3.69 -19.17 -1.04
CA ILE A 79 -2.89 -19.09 0.18
C ILE A 79 -3.71 -19.66 1.35
N THR A 80 -3.21 -20.75 1.93
CA THR A 80 -3.82 -21.43 3.08
C THR A 80 -3.31 -20.80 4.37
N GLY A 81 -3.97 -19.76 4.86
CA GLY A 81 -3.60 -19.09 6.11
C GLY A 81 -4.04 -17.63 6.15
N PRO A 82 -3.71 -16.92 7.25
CA PRO A 82 -3.97 -15.49 7.35
C PRO A 82 -3.09 -14.74 6.36
N ILE A 83 -3.66 -13.71 5.75
CA ILE A 83 -2.96 -12.86 4.80
C ILE A 83 -2.42 -11.65 5.54
N PHE A 84 -1.10 -11.54 5.60
CA PHE A 84 -0.37 -10.47 6.27
C PHE A 84 0.58 -9.76 5.32
N ALA A 85 0.79 -8.47 5.56
CA ALA A 85 1.85 -7.72 4.91
C ALA A 85 3.21 -8.26 5.39
N PRO A 86 4.14 -8.60 4.48
CA PRO A 86 5.48 -9.00 4.85
C PRO A 86 6.23 -7.83 5.50
N ASP A 87 7.23 -8.16 6.29
CA ASP A 87 8.12 -7.22 6.98
C ASP A 87 7.43 -6.20 7.92
N CYS A 88 6.14 -6.37 8.17
CA CYS A 88 5.36 -5.55 9.09
C CYS A 88 5.11 -6.30 10.39
N SER A 89 5.46 -5.72 11.54
CA SER A 89 5.31 -6.35 12.86
C SER A 89 4.20 -5.70 13.72
N GLY A 90 3.64 -4.58 13.27
CA GLY A 90 2.64 -3.80 13.99
C GLY A 90 1.25 -3.86 13.38
N VAL A 91 0.23 -3.59 14.19
CA VAL A 91 -1.18 -3.46 13.78
C VAL A 91 -1.65 -2.05 14.11
N CYS A 92 -2.19 -1.33 13.13
CA CYS A 92 -2.73 0.02 13.36
C CYS A 92 -3.99 -0.02 14.24
N LEU A 93 -4.29 1.09 14.91
CA LEU A 93 -5.43 1.23 15.82
C LEU A 93 -6.77 0.86 15.17
N GLU A 94 -6.99 1.22 13.91
CA GLU A 94 -8.23 0.91 13.19
C GLU A 94 -8.42 -0.60 12.96
N CYS A 95 -7.35 -1.28 12.53
CA CYS A 95 -7.36 -2.72 12.34
C CYS A 95 -7.54 -3.43 13.68
N LYS A 96 -6.84 -2.98 14.72
CA LYS A 96 -6.96 -3.49 16.09
C LYS A 96 -8.41 -3.37 16.60
N ALA A 97 -9.01 -2.18 16.50
CA ALA A 97 -10.39 -1.96 16.92
C ALA A 97 -11.38 -2.88 16.18
N SER A 98 -11.17 -3.12 14.89
CA SER A 98 -12.01 -4.05 14.12
C SER A 98 -11.84 -5.50 14.60
N ILE A 99 -10.58 -5.95 14.78
CA ILE A 99 -10.24 -7.30 15.24
C ILE A 99 -10.78 -7.56 16.65
N ASP A 100 -10.69 -6.57 17.55
CA ASP A 100 -11.19 -6.64 18.91
C ASP A 100 -12.72 -6.82 18.95
N ASN A 101 -13.42 -6.31 17.94
CA ASN A 101 -14.87 -6.51 17.73
C ASN A 101 -15.21 -7.78 16.92
N ASN A 102 -14.23 -8.64 16.60
CA ASN A 102 -14.38 -9.81 15.72
C ASN A 102 -14.88 -9.48 14.30
N ILE A 103 -14.54 -8.29 13.80
CA ILE A 103 -14.88 -7.84 12.45
C ILE A 103 -13.61 -7.83 11.61
N VAL A 104 -13.71 -8.29 10.35
CA VAL A 104 -12.60 -8.18 9.40
C VAL A 104 -12.44 -6.70 9.01
N PRO A 105 -11.27 -6.07 9.24
CA PRO A 105 -11.07 -4.67 8.88
C PRO A 105 -11.37 -4.42 7.40
N LYS A 106 -12.00 -3.29 7.08
CA LYS A 106 -12.44 -2.97 5.71
C LYS A 106 -11.31 -3.07 4.68
N PHE A 107 -10.14 -2.54 5.03
CA PHE A 107 -8.95 -2.53 4.18
C PHE A 107 -7.96 -3.65 4.51
N ALA A 108 -8.41 -4.72 5.17
CA ALA A 108 -7.55 -5.87 5.41
C ALA A 108 -7.10 -6.47 4.08
N LEU A 109 -5.84 -6.87 4.02
CA LEU A 109 -5.25 -7.61 2.90
C LEU A 109 -6.03 -8.90 2.59
N ALA A 110 -6.59 -9.50 3.64
CA ALA A 110 -7.50 -10.64 3.56
C ALA A 110 -8.81 -10.38 2.78
N ASN A 111 -9.15 -9.15 2.42
CA ASN A 111 -10.33 -8.81 1.61
C ASN A 111 -10.06 -8.77 0.09
N GLY A 112 -8.99 -9.42 -0.38
CA GLY A 112 -8.63 -9.45 -1.81
C GLY A 112 -7.80 -8.24 -2.23
N LEU A 113 -7.28 -7.52 -1.24
CA LEU A 113 -6.38 -6.39 -1.44
C LEU A 113 -4.90 -6.84 -1.46
N TRP A 114 -4.63 -8.11 -1.17
CA TRP A 114 -3.31 -8.70 -1.28
C TRP A 114 -3.08 -9.28 -2.67
N LEU A 115 -2.13 -8.70 -3.39
CA LEU A 115 -1.68 -9.19 -4.69
C LEU A 115 -0.41 -10.05 -4.60
N GLY A 116 0.19 -10.15 -3.42
CA GLY A 116 1.53 -10.70 -3.24
C GLY A 116 2.61 -9.63 -3.35
N GLU A 117 3.85 -10.05 -3.12
CA GLU A 117 5.00 -9.25 -3.47
C GLU A 117 5.05 -9.01 -4.97
N VAL A 118 5.48 -7.82 -5.37
CA VAL A 118 5.63 -7.50 -6.79
C VAL A 118 6.78 -8.36 -7.33
N PRO A 119 6.54 -9.27 -8.27
CA PRO A 119 7.61 -10.11 -8.82
C PRO A 119 8.73 -9.26 -9.42
N ALA A 120 9.97 -9.74 -9.34
CA ALA A 120 11.14 -9.02 -9.86
C ALA A 120 11.00 -8.69 -11.36
N VAL A 121 10.30 -9.54 -12.11
CA VAL A 121 10.01 -9.31 -13.54
C VAL A 121 9.03 -8.14 -13.77
N LEU A 122 8.19 -7.80 -12.79
CA LEU A 122 7.26 -6.68 -12.87
C LEU A 122 7.82 -5.38 -12.25
N SER A 123 8.87 -5.48 -11.41
CA SER A 123 9.44 -4.31 -10.73
C SER A 123 10.26 -3.41 -11.67
N CYS A 124 10.86 -3.98 -12.73
CA CYS A 124 11.74 -3.28 -13.67
C CYS A 124 11.07 -2.87 -14.99
N LEU A 125 9.74 -2.92 -15.08
CA LEU A 125 9.02 -2.59 -16.32
C LEU A 125 9.19 -1.13 -16.72
N THR A 126 9.50 -0.92 -18.00
CA THR A 126 9.47 0.38 -18.67
C THR A 126 8.05 0.93 -18.71
N TYR A 127 7.92 2.25 -18.90
CA TYR A 127 6.61 2.88 -18.99
C TYR A 127 5.67 2.26 -20.05
N PRO A 128 6.14 1.93 -21.28
CA PRO A 128 5.34 1.21 -22.25
C PRO A 128 4.90 -0.19 -21.79
N GLU A 129 5.78 -0.95 -21.13
CA GLU A 129 5.44 -2.29 -20.63
C GLU A 129 4.41 -2.23 -19.50
N ARG A 130 4.49 -1.24 -18.60
CA ARG A 130 3.46 -0.99 -17.58
C ARG A 130 2.10 -0.71 -18.21
N LEU A 131 2.07 0.12 -19.27
CA LEU A 131 0.85 0.38 -20.06
C LEU A 131 0.29 -0.88 -20.72
N LEU A 132 1.18 -1.79 -21.17
CA LEU A 132 0.80 -3.04 -21.81
C LEU A 132 0.07 -3.99 -20.84
N ILE A 133 0.60 -4.17 -19.63
CA ILE A 133 0.06 -5.12 -18.65
C ILE A 133 -1.04 -4.54 -17.75
N ALA A 134 -1.30 -3.22 -17.80
CA ALA A 134 -2.29 -2.57 -16.97
C ALA A 134 -3.70 -3.15 -17.18
N ARG A 135 -4.39 -3.48 -16.07
CA ARG A 135 -5.79 -3.95 -16.07
C ARG A 135 -6.75 -2.90 -16.60
N SER A 136 -6.49 -1.62 -16.32
CA SER A 136 -7.22 -0.48 -16.87
C SER A 136 -6.29 0.34 -17.75
N ARG A 137 -6.60 0.40 -19.04
CA ARG A 137 -5.80 1.12 -20.05
C ARG A 137 -6.49 2.44 -20.35
N SER A 138 -5.95 3.55 -19.88
CA SER A 138 -6.34 4.86 -20.41
C SER A 138 -5.83 4.97 -21.85
N SER A 139 -6.65 5.47 -22.77
CA SER A 139 -6.28 5.70 -24.18
C SER A 139 -5.25 6.84 -24.29
N LYS A 140 -4.03 6.61 -23.84
CA LYS A 140 -2.92 7.56 -23.94
C LYS A 140 -1.93 7.03 -24.96
N CYS A 141 -1.72 7.79 -26.02
CA CYS A 141 -0.69 7.52 -27.02
C CYS A 141 0.61 8.19 -26.56
N VAL A 142 1.70 7.42 -26.49
CA VAL A 142 3.02 7.90 -26.07
C VAL A 142 3.96 7.78 -27.25
N VAL A 143 4.44 8.90 -27.77
CA VAL A 143 5.35 8.95 -28.92
C VAL A 143 6.67 9.55 -28.47
N ARG A 144 7.78 8.80 -28.59
CA ARG A 144 9.13 9.33 -28.35
C ARG A 144 9.63 10.02 -29.61
N VAL A 145 9.89 11.31 -29.52
CA VAL A 145 10.44 12.11 -30.63
C VAL A 145 11.92 12.38 -30.34
N ALA A 146 12.81 11.81 -31.15
CA ALA A 146 14.20 12.24 -31.20
C ALA A 146 14.27 13.44 -32.15
N VAL A 147 14.67 14.62 -31.66
CA VAL A 147 14.69 15.84 -32.47
C VAL A 147 15.94 15.89 -33.36
N SER A 148 15.76 16.11 -34.67
CA SER A 148 16.40 17.24 -35.38
C SER A 148 15.69 17.53 -36.70
N GLY A 149 15.22 18.77 -36.89
CA GLY A 149 14.85 19.31 -38.20
C GLY A 149 13.37 19.15 -38.62
N MET A 150 12.86 20.16 -39.33
CA MET A 150 11.48 20.31 -39.83
C MET A 150 11.08 19.23 -40.86
N THR A 151 10.98 17.97 -40.46
CA THR A 151 10.47 16.90 -41.32
C THR A 151 9.55 15.94 -40.57
N LYS A 152 8.42 15.64 -41.23
CA LYS A 152 7.30 14.78 -40.86
C LYS A 152 7.59 13.70 -39.79
N MET A 153 6.80 13.72 -38.72
CA MET A 153 6.84 12.77 -37.60
C MET A 153 6.58 11.33 -38.07
N THR A 154 7.47 10.41 -37.73
CA THR A 154 7.26 8.95 -37.84
C THR A 154 7.66 8.30 -36.51
N GLY A 155 6.81 7.43 -35.98
CA GLY A 155 7.02 6.74 -34.71
C GLY A 155 6.19 5.46 -34.64
N ASN A 156 6.65 4.48 -33.87
CA ASN A 156 5.95 3.21 -33.70
C ASN A 156 4.74 3.43 -32.78
N MET A 157 3.55 3.09 -33.27
CA MET A 157 2.29 3.20 -32.54
C MET A 157 1.87 1.83 -32.05
N ILE A 158 1.69 1.70 -30.72
CA ILE A 158 1.02 0.55 -30.14
C ILE A 158 -0.41 0.97 -29.84
N SER A 159 -1.35 0.54 -30.69
CA SER A 159 -2.78 0.78 -30.50
C SER A 159 -3.51 -0.54 -30.31
N TYR A 160 -4.18 -0.68 -29.17
CA TYR A 160 -5.09 -1.79 -28.92
C TYR A 160 -6.52 -1.37 -29.26
N PRO A 161 -7.33 -2.23 -29.93
CA PRO A 161 -8.77 -2.03 -29.91
C PRO A 161 -9.22 -2.06 -28.45
N ASN A 162 -10.05 -1.11 -28.06
CA ASN A 162 -10.56 -1.01 -26.70
C ASN A 162 -12.05 -1.41 -26.68
N PRO A 163 -12.41 -2.70 -26.77
CA PRO A 163 -13.68 -3.11 -26.21
C PRO A 163 -13.49 -2.98 -24.70
N PHE A 164 -14.03 -1.93 -24.07
CA PHE A 164 -14.27 -1.98 -22.65
C PHE A 164 -15.42 -2.96 -22.44
N PRO A 165 -15.22 -4.21 -21.97
CA PRO A 165 -16.27 -4.80 -21.17
C PRO A 165 -16.45 -3.83 -20.01
N ALA A 166 -17.66 -3.30 -19.85
CA ALA A 166 -17.97 -2.54 -18.65
C ALA A 166 -17.58 -3.43 -17.46
N LEU A 167 -16.66 -2.93 -16.65
CA LEU A 167 -16.19 -3.60 -15.44
C LEU A 167 -17.35 -3.54 -14.43
N TYR A 168 -18.41 -4.30 -14.68
CA TYR A 168 -19.47 -4.55 -13.72
C TYR A 168 -18.93 -5.54 -12.69
N ASP A 169 -19.22 -5.27 -11.43
CA ASP A 169 -18.70 -5.95 -10.25
C ASP A 169 -18.75 -7.49 -10.36
N THR A 170 -17.63 -8.12 -10.02
CA THR A 170 -17.55 -9.52 -9.57
C THR A 170 -17.26 -9.56 -8.08
#